data_AF-A0A9N8DWJ0-F1
#
_entry.id   AF-A0A9N8DWJ0-F1
#
_cell.length_a   1.000
_cell.length_b   1.000
_cell.length_c   1.000
_cell.angle_alpha   90.00
_cell.angle_beta   90.00
_cell.angle_gamma   90.00
#
_symmetry.space_group_name_H-M   'P 1'
#
loop_
_entity.id
_entity.type
_entity.pdbx_description
1 polymer ?
#
loop_
_entity_poly.entity_id
_entity_poly.type
_entity_poly.pdbx_seq_one_letter_code
_entity_poly.pdbx_strand_id
1 'polypeptide(L)'
;MARTKQTARKSTGGKAPRKQLATKAARKSAPVTGGVKKPHRYRPGLLLSIAQDYKNDLRFQGSALLALQEAAEAYMVGMFEDANLCAIHAKRVTIMPKDIQLARRIRGERT
;
A
#
# COMPACT_ATOMS: atom_id res chain seq x y z
N MET A 1 16.48 -74.12 -45.19
CA MET A 1 15.11 -74.57 -44.88
C MET A 1 14.99 -74.77 -43.37
N ALA A 2 13.75 -74.76 -42.84
CA ALA A 2 13.32 -74.77 -41.42
C ALA A 2 13.22 -73.37 -40.78
N ARG A 3 12.10 -72.65 -40.94
CA ARG A 3 10.76 -72.78 -40.33
C ARG A 3 10.71 -72.23 -38.90
N THR A 4 9.99 -71.12 -38.78
CA THR A 4 9.71 -70.26 -37.63
C THR A 4 8.97 -70.98 -36.48
N LYS A 5 9.19 -70.51 -35.25
CA LYS A 5 8.12 -70.41 -34.24
C LYS A 5 8.23 -69.09 -33.47
N GLN A 6 7.39 -68.16 -33.88
CA GLN A 6 7.02 -66.95 -33.16
C GLN A 6 6.09 -67.34 -32.01
N THR A 7 6.34 -66.84 -30.80
CA THR A 7 5.34 -66.78 -29.73
C THR A 7 5.30 -65.35 -29.18
N ALA A 8 4.10 -64.87 -28.89
CA ALA A 8 3.80 -63.46 -28.72
C ALA A 8 3.77 -63.03 -27.25
N ARG A 9 4.02 -61.72 -27.07
CA ARG A 9 3.25 -60.76 -26.23
C ARG A 9 3.99 -60.21 -25.00
N LYS A 10 4.31 -58.91 -25.05
CA LYS A 10 3.62 -57.83 -24.31
C LYS A 10 4.31 -56.49 -24.59
N SER A 11 3.55 -55.54 -25.13
CA SER A 11 3.90 -54.13 -25.21
C SER A 11 3.56 -53.46 -23.88
N THR A 12 4.51 -52.74 -23.29
CA THR A 12 4.22 -51.56 -22.45
C THR A 12 5.36 -50.56 -22.66
N GLY A 13 4.98 -49.36 -23.09
CA GLY A 13 5.87 -48.36 -23.65
C GLY A 13 7.02 -47.95 -22.75
N GLY A 14 8.21 -47.88 -23.34
CA GLY A 14 9.40 -47.30 -22.74
C GLY A 14 9.17 -45.82 -22.47
N LYS A 15 9.00 -45.48 -21.20
CA LYS A 15 8.99 -44.10 -20.71
C LYS A 15 10.45 -43.61 -20.75
N ALA A 16 10.80 -42.90 -21.81
CA ALA A 16 12.13 -42.31 -21.97
C ALA A 16 12.48 -41.44 -20.75
N PRO A 17 13.74 -41.46 -20.26
CA PRO A 17 14.15 -40.70 -19.09
C PRO A 17 13.95 -39.21 -19.35
N ARG A 18 13.09 -38.61 -18.53
CA ARG A 18 12.70 -37.19 -18.59
C ARG A 18 13.96 -36.34 -18.41
N LYS A 19 14.32 -35.55 -19.44
CA LYS A 19 15.32 -34.47 -19.30
C LYS A 19 14.99 -33.68 -18.03
N GLN A 20 15.91 -33.65 -17.07
CA GLN A 20 15.80 -32.75 -15.93
C GLN A 20 15.80 -31.31 -16.47
N LEU A 21 14.67 -30.62 -16.29
CA LEU A 21 14.61 -29.18 -16.44
C LEU A 21 15.48 -28.60 -15.32
N ALA A 22 16.65 -28.10 -15.69
CA ALA A 22 17.53 -27.40 -14.76
C ALA A 22 16.71 -26.28 -14.07
N THR A 23 16.68 -26.32 -12.74
CA THR A 23 16.14 -25.27 -11.91
C THR A 23 16.90 -23.98 -12.22
N LYS A 24 16.23 -23.02 -12.84
CA LYS A 24 16.79 -21.68 -13.07
C LYS A 24 16.82 -20.90 -11.76
N ALA A 25 17.73 -21.26 -10.86
CA ALA A 25 18.19 -20.37 -9.81
C ALA A 25 19.26 -19.44 -10.42
N ALA A 26 18.80 -18.41 -11.13
CA ALA A 26 19.64 -17.30 -11.56
C ALA A 26 18.76 -16.07 -11.82
N ARG A 27 18.35 -15.40 -10.74
CA ARG A 27 18.43 -13.94 -10.74
C ARG A 27 19.45 -13.58 -9.68
N LYS A 28 20.70 -13.42 -10.13
CA LYS A 28 21.62 -12.50 -9.47
C LYS A 28 20.86 -11.20 -9.27
N SER A 29 20.73 -10.75 -8.03
CA SER A 29 20.44 -9.35 -7.74
C SER A 29 21.51 -8.52 -8.46
N ALA A 30 21.14 -7.88 -9.56
CA ALA A 30 21.89 -6.72 -10.00
C ALA A 30 21.82 -5.71 -8.84
N PRO A 31 22.93 -5.05 -8.43
CA PRO A 31 22.78 -3.89 -7.59
C PRO A 31 21.93 -2.91 -8.42
N VAL A 32 20.75 -2.57 -7.94
CA VAL A 32 19.97 -1.46 -8.50
C VAL A 32 20.70 -0.18 -8.07
N THR A 33 21.86 0.08 -8.68
CA THR A 33 22.46 1.41 -8.75
C THR A 33 21.74 2.16 -9.86
N GLY A 34 20.47 2.45 -9.63
CA GLY A 34 19.61 3.22 -10.51
C GLY A 34 18.53 3.77 -9.61
N GLY A 35 18.66 5.05 -9.29
CA GLY A 35 17.95 5.71 -8.19
C GLY A 35 16.52 5.20 -8.02
N VAL A 36 16.26 4.67 -6.81
CA VAL A 36 14.89 4.48 -6.30
C VAL A 36 14.08 5.67 -6.78
N LYS A 37 13.02 5.44 -7.58
CA LYS A 37 12.05 6.48 -7.91
C LYS A 37 11.68 7.09 -6.57
N LYS A 38 12.17 8.31 -6.30
CA LYS A 38 11.98 8.95 -5.01
C LYS A 38 10.47 8.95 -4.78
N PRO A 39 9.97 8.28 -3.73
CA PRO A 39 8.54 8.35 -3.43
C PRO A 39 8.14 9.82 -3.34
N HIS A 40 6.89 10.08 -3.72
CA HIS A 40 6.32 11.41 -3.90
C HIS A 40 6.92 12.41 -2.92
N ARG A 41 7.71 13.35 -3.43
CA ARG A 41 8.32 14.38 -2.60
C ARG A 41 7.17 15.23 -2.06
N TYR A 42 6.86 15.05 -0.77
CA TYR A 42 5.91 15.93 -0.09
C TYR A 42 6.29 17.37 -0.39
N ARG A 43 5.33 18.15 -0.90
CA ARG A 43 5.45 19.59 -0.94
C ARG A 43 5.13 20.06 0.47
N PRO A 44 6.13 20.39 1.30
CA PRO A 44 5.88 20.72 2.70
C PRO A 44 5.33 22.15 2.85
N GLY A 45 4.67 22.69 1.82
CA GLY A 45 4.31 24.10 1.72
C GLY A 45 3.40 24.57 2.86
N LEU A 46 2.38 23.77 3.22
CA LEU A 46 1.42 24.14 4.27
C LEU A 46 2.03 24.08 5.68
N LEU A 47 2.74 22.99 6.00
CA LEU A 47 3.38 22.86 7.31
C LEU A 47 4.46 23.92 7.50
N LEU A 48 5.24 24.20 6.44
CA LEU A 48 6.26 25.25 6.49
C LEU A 48 5.63 26.64 6.62
N SER A 49 4.53 26.94 5.92
CA SER A 49 3.87 28.24 6.06
C SER A 49 3.33 28.44 7.47
N ILE A 50 2.64 27.45 8.03
CA ILE A 50 2.11 27.52 9.39
C ILE A 50 3.25 27.65 10.40
N ALA A 51 4.34 26.89 10.23
CA ALA A 51 5.47 26.94 11.15
C ALA A 51 6.23 28.27 11.12
N GLN A 52 6.32 28.90 9.95
CA GLN A 52 6.96 30.22 9.78
C GLN A 52 6.23 31.32 10.55
N ASP A 53 4.90 31.23 10.68
CA ASP A 53 4.11 32.17 11.48
C ASP A 53 4.48 32.14 12.98
N TYR A 54 5.01 31.00 13.48
CA TYR A 54 5.46 30.88 14.87
C TYR A 54 6.95 31.17 15.05
N LYS A 55 7.80 30.70 14.13
CA LYS A 55 9.25 30.90 14.19
C LYS A 55 9.88 30.83 12.81
N ASN A 56 10.60 31.89 12.45
CA ASN A 56 11.36 31.97 11.21
C ASN A 56 12.60 31.06 11.24
N ASP A 57 13.01 30.59 10.05
CA ASP A 57 14.21 29.75 9.80
C ASP A 57 14.22 28.36 10.46
N LEU A 58 13.05 27.69 10.47
CA LEU A 58 12.92 26.31 10.93
C LEU A 58 13.32 25.29 9.83
N ARG A 59 14.18 24.32 10.19
CA ARG A 59 14.50 23.17 9.34
C ARG A 59 13.80 21.92 9.88
N PHE A 60 13.02 21.27 9.04
CA PHE A 60 12.30 20.06 9.39
C PHE A 60 13.04 18.81 8.92
N GLN A 61 13.08 17.79 9.77
CA GLN A 61 13.52 16.45 9.40
C GLN A 61 12.45 15.80 8.50
N GLY A 62 12.88 15.01 7.51
CA GLY A 62 11.95 14.32 6.60
C GLY A 62 10.96 13.39 7.31
N SER A 63 11.40 12.67 8.35
CA SER A 63 10.52 11.82 9.15
C SER A 63 9.54 12.60 10.03
N ALA A 64 9.89 13.81 10.46
CA ALA A 64 8.98 14.65 11.25
C ALA A 64 7.80 15.12 10.39
N LEU A 65 8.05 15.44 9.11
CA LEU A 65 6.98 15.78 8.15
C LEU A 65 6.03 14.60 7.91
N LEU A 66 6.57 13.39 7.79
CA LEU A 66 5.76 12.17 7.63
C LEU A 66 4.92 11.89 8.89
N ALA A 67 5.50 12.01 10.09
CA ALA A 67 4.77 11.81 11.33
C ALA A 67 3.60 12.81 11.49
N LEU A 68 3.83 14.09 11.17
CA LEU A 68 2.78 15.10 11.19
C LEU A 68 1.65 14.79 10.22
N GLN A 69 2.00 14.27 9.05
CA GLN A 69 1.01 13.87 8.07
C GLN A 69 0.21 12.65 8.51
N GLU A 70 0.87 11.58 8.96
CA GLU A 70 0.19 10.37 9.44
C GLU A 70 -0.78 10.71 10.57
N ALA A 71 -0.37 11.58 11.50
CA ALA A 71 -1.23 12.08 12.56
C ALA A 71 -2.42 12.90 12.02
N ALA A 72 -2.18 13.79 11.05
CA ALA A 72 -3.24 14.60 10.45
C ALA A 72 -4.26 13.75 9.68
N GLU A 73 -3.80 12.74 8.94
CA GLU A 73 -4.67 11.81 8.22
C GLU A 73 -5.48 10.96 9.17
N ALA A 74 -4.85 10.38 10.21
CA ALA A 74 -5.55 9.60 11.22
C ALA A 74 -6.65 10.43 11.92
N TYR A 75 -6.33 11.68 12.25
CA TYR A 75 -7.30 12.60 12.85
C TYR A 75 -8.47 12.92 11.91
N MET A 76 -8.19 13.26 10.65
CA MET A 76 -9.23 13.58 9.68
C MET A 76 -10.13 12.38 9.38
N VAL A 77 -9.57 11.17 9.26
CA VAL A 77 -10.36 9.94 9.05
C VAL A 77 -11.34 9.75 10.21
N GLY A 78 -10.87 9.79 11.46
CA GLY A 78 -11.77 9.66 12.62
C GLY A 78 -12.80 10.80 12.72
N MET A 79 -12.43 12.03 12.34
CA MET A 79 -13.37 13.15 12.31
C MET A 79 -14.47 12.95 11.26
N PHE A 80 -14.14 12.41 10.09
CA PHE A 80 -15.11 12.13 9.04
C PHE A 80 -16.01 10.93 9.36
N GLU A 81 -15.52 9.95 10.11
CA GLU A 81 -16.35 8.86 10.64
C GLU A 81 -17.45 9.41 11.56
N ASP A 82 -17.10 10.27 12.51
CA ASP A 82 -18.07 10.91 13.42
C ASP A 82 -19.02 11.86 12.69
N ALA A 83 -18.50 12.64 11.73
CA ALA A 83 -19.33 13.51 10.90
C ALA A 83 -20.31 12.71 10.04
N ASN A 84 -19.92 11.53 9.56
CA ASN A 84 -20.79 10.62 8.83
C ASN A 84 -21.92 10.09 9.72
N LEU A 85 -21.64 9.71 10.96
CA LEU A 85 -22.67 9.32 11.94
C LEU A 85 -23.66 10.47 12.21
N CYS A 86 -23.17 11.71 12.29
CA CYS A 86 -24.02 12.90 12.44
C CYS A 86 -24.91 13.14 11.20
N ALA A 87 -24.39 12.91 10.00
CA ALA A 87 -25.17 13.02 8.76
C ALA A 87 -26.27 11.97 8.69
N ILE A 88 -25.96 10.71 9.03
CA ILE A 88 -26.90 9.59 9.08
C ILE A 88 -27.99 9.84 10.13
N HIS A 89 -27.61 10.36 11.31
CA HIS A 89 -28.57 10.72 12.36
C HIS A 89 -29.61 11.75 11.86
N ALA A 90 -29.20 12.64 10.97
CA ALA A 90 -30.07 13.62 10.31
C ALA A 90 -30.71 13.12 8.99
N LYS A 91 -30.72 11.80 8.74
CA LYS A 91 -31.27 11.15 7.53
C LYS A 91 -30.65 11.62 6.21
N ARG A 92 -29.37 12.00 6.22
CA ARG A 92 -28.61 12.42 5.04
C ARG A 92 -27.45 11.46 4.78
N VAL A 93 -27.05 11.35 3.51
CA VAL A 93 -25.85 10.60 3.08
C VAL A 93 -24.68 11.56 2.82
N THR A 94 -24.96 12.80 2.44
CA THR A 94 -23.94 13.83 2.22
C THR A 94 -23.56 14.51 3.52
N ILE A 95 -22.27 14.42 3.89
CA ILE A 95 -21.70 15.19 5.00
C ILE A 95 -21.73 16.69 4.70
N MET A 96 -22.05 17.49 5.71
CA MET A 96 -22.11 18.95 5.62
C MET A 96 -21.23 19.58 6.70
N PRO A 97 -20.84 20.86 6.55
CA PRO A 97 -20.03 21.56 7.55
C PRO A 97 -20.64 21.52 8.96
N LYS A 98 -21.98 21.54 9.09
CA LYS A 98 -22.68 21.41 10.37
C LYS A 98 -22.43 20.08 11.08
N ASP A 99 -22.20 18.99 10.33
CA ASP A 99 -21.95 17.66 10.90
C ASP A 99 -20.55 17.59 11.52
N ILE A 100 -19.56 18.18 10.84
CA ILE A 100 -18.19 18.31 11.37
C ILE A 100 -18.18 19.23 12.59
N GLN A 101 -18.90 20.35 12.53
CA GLN A 101 -18.98 21.27 13.67
C GLN A 101 -19.63 20.62 14.89
N LEU A 102 -20.66 19.79 14.68
CA LEU A 102 -21.30 19.02 15.74
C LEU A 102 -20.35 17.95 16.30
N ALA A 103 -19.69 17.17 15.44
CA ALA A 103 -18.71 16.16 15.85
C ALA A 103 -17.58 16.77 16.71
N ARG A 104 -16.99 17.88 16.26
CA ARG A 104 -15.97 18.63 17.01
C ARG A 104 -16.48 19.14 18.37
N ARG A 105 -17.73 19.57 18.44
CA ARG A 105 -18.35 20.03 19.69
C ARG A 105 -18.56 18.88 20.67
N ILE A 106 -19.01 17.72 20.18
CA ILE A 106 -19.18 16.52 21.01
C ILE A 106 -17.83 15.99 21.52
N ARG A 107 -16.78 16.04 20.68
CA ARG A 107 -15.40 15.70 21.07
C ARG A 107 -14.77 16.67 22.08
N GLY A 108 -15.36 17.84 22.31
CA GLY A 108 -14.81 18.87 23.21
C GLY A 108 -13.66 19.69 22.62
N GLU A 109 -13.44 19.63 21.32
CA GLU A 109 -12.36 20.38 20.62
C GLU A 109 -12.72 21.84 20.32
N ARG A 110 -13.96 22.23 20.60
CA ARG A 110 -14.48 23.57 20.37
C ARG A 110 -15.07 24.09 21.68
N THR A 111 -14.21 24.67 22.51
CA THR A 111 -14.60 25.58 23.61
C THR A 111 -14.93 26.96 23.05
#